data_AF-A0A9D1S5N2-F1
#
_entry.id   AF-A0A9D1S5N2-F1
#
_cell.length_a   1.000
_cell.length_b   1.000
_cell.length_c   1.000
_cell.angle_alpha   90.00
_cell.angle_beta   90.00
_cell.angle_gamma   90.00
#
_symmetry.space_group_name_H-M   'P 1'
#
loop_
_entity.id
_entity.type
_entity.pdbx_description
1 polymer ?
#
loop_
_entity_poly.entity_id
_entity_poly.type
_entity_poly.pdbx_seq_one_letter_code
_entity_poly.pdbx_strand_id
1 'polypeptide(L)'
;MIQKKSYTGIDLFRVIAALLIVAIHTSPLLSFSTTGDFILTRIIARIAVPFFFMTSGFFMISRYATDAGRLKVFEKRTAALYAAATLIYIPVNIYSGYFSMEHILPNLIKDIVFDGTMYHLWYLPASMLGAAIAWCLVRTQNYKKAFVITGALYIAGLFGDSYYGVTAKLPFLDSAYASIFQITDYTRNGLFFAPIFFVLGGWAADSRCKISMGKAVCGFSASMLLMLGEAMILHRFDLQRHDSMYIFLVPCMFFLFHLLLQFRGRRFVQARTASMIIYIMHPMMIIAVRLFAKLLHMQDLFIENSLVHYSAVCILSVVFAGAAAFLWGKHKTRRPARHPSHTDRAWIELNLGHLEHNVRTLQHAMPAACTLMAVVKTEAYGHGAFEIAVHLEKIGVKVFAVATIDEGIRLRKYGVQGEILILGYTDIHRAGELKKFDLMQTLVDYEYAVSLNR
;
A
#
# COMPACT_ATOMS: atom_id res chain seq x y z
N MET A 1 18.72 24.74 -5.70
CA MET A 1 17.98 23.62 -5.10
C MET A 1 16.92 23.13 -6.08
N ILE A 2 17.15 22.04 -6.81
CA ILE A 2 16.11 21.41 -7.62
C ILE A 2 15.10 20.81 -6.63
N GLN A 3 13.92 21.43 -6.47
CA GLN A 3 12.86 20.87 -5.64
C GLN A 3 12.56 19.46 -6.16
N LYS A 4 12.88 18.42 -5.36
CA LYS A 4 12.43 17.04 -5.62
C LYS A 4 10.90 17.09 -5.73
N LYS A 5 10.37 17.06 -6.96
CA LYS A 5 8.94 17.11 -7.22
C LYS A 5 8.26 15.99 -6.41
N SER A 6 7.37 16.37 -5.49
CA SER A 6 6.69 15.44 -4.60
C SER A 6 5.39 14.94 -5.23
N TYR A 7 4.85 13.83 -4.72
CA TYR A 7 3.60 13.23 -5.21
C TYR A 7 2.40 13.96 -4.61
N THR A 8 2.14 15.17 -5.09
CA THR A 8 1.06 16.05 -4.61
C THR A 8 -0.32 15.39 -4.75
N GLY A 9 -0.56 14.62 -5.82
CA GLY A 9 -1.84 13.91 -5.98
C GLY A 9 -2.14 12.93 -4.85
N ILE A 10 -1.12 12.19 -4.39
CA ILE A 10 -1.26 11.30 -3.22
C ILE A 10 -1.56 12.13 -1.96
N ASP A 11 -0.83 13.21 -1.74
CA ASP A 11 -1.02 14.02 -0.53
C ASP A 11 -2.44 14.61 -0.45
N LEU A 12 -2.97 15.17 -1.54
CA LEU A 12 -4.32 15.73 -1.58
C LEU A 12 -5.40 14.64 -1.42
N PHE A 13 -5.23 13.52 -2.13
CA PHE A 13 -6.22 12.44 -2.10
C PHE A 13 -6.30 11.75 -0.73
N ARG A 14 -5.26 11.81 0.12
CA ARG A 14 -5.35 11.35 1.52
C ARG A 14 -6.46 12.02 2.32
N VAL A 15 -6.65 13.33 2.12
CA VAL A 15 -7.71 14.07 2.83
C VAL A 15 -9.07 13.67 2.27
N ILE A 16 -9.20 13.60 0.94
CA ILE A 16 -10.42 13.14 0.26
C ILE A 16 -10.80 11.74 0.73
N ALA A 17 -9.86 10.79 0.72
CA ALA A 17 -10.06 9.42 1.19
C ALA A 17 -10.48 9.37 2.67
N ALA A 18 -9.89 10.21 3.54
CA ALA A 18 -10.30 10.28 4.93
C ALA A 18 -11.76 10.77 5.08
N LEU A 19 -12.19 11.75 4.28
CA LEU A 19 -13.58 12.23 4.28
C LEU A 19 -14.56 11.22 3.67
N LEU A 20 -14.12 10.42 2.70
CA LEU A 20 -14.89 9.28 2.19
C LEU A 20 -15.09 8.21 3.27
N ILE A 21 -14.10 7.98 4.14
CA ILE A 21 -14.27 7.08 5.29
C ILE A 21 -15.31 7.63 6.27
N VAL A 22 -15.33 8.96 6.50
CA VAL A 22 -16.41 9.57 7.29
C VAL A 22 -17.77 9.33 6.65
N ALA A 23 -17.89 9.45 5.31
CA ALA A 23 -19.13 9.19 4.60
C ALA A 23 -19.63 7.76 4.81
N ILE A 24 -18.74 6.75 4.81
CA ILE A 24 -19.09 5.34 5.06
C ILE A 24 -19.79 5.16 6.43
N HIS A 25 -19.44 5.97 7.44
CA HIS A 25 -19.95 5.82 8.81
C HIS A 25 -21.09 6.79 9.16
N THR A 26 -21.41 7.74 8.28
CA THR A 26 -22.42 8.77 8.51
C THR A 26 -23.58 8.73 7.52
N SER A 27 -23.45 8.00 6.41
CA SER A 27 -24.51 7.80 5.41
C SER A 27 -25.15 9.12 4.94
N PRO A 28 -24.36 10.00 4.30
CA PRO A 28 -24.72 11.40 4.03
C PRO A 28 -25.94 11.61 3.14
N LEU A 29 -26.39 10.60 2.39
CA LEU A 29 -27.52 10.74 1.45
C LEU A 29 -28.75 9.98 1.92
N LEU A 30 -28.70 9.31 3.08
CA LEU A 30 -29.76 8.42 3.52
C LEU A 30 -31.12 9.11 3.67
N SER A 31 -31.14 10.38 4.10
CA SER A 31 -32.37 11.16 4.22
C SER A 31 -32.98 11.58 2.88
N PHE A 32 -32.25 11.44 1.77
CA PHE A 32 -32.69 11.86 0.43
C PHE A 32 -32.95 10.65 -0.48
N SER A 33 -32.06 9.66 -0.48
CA SER A 33 -32.16 8.47 -1.32
C SER A 33 -31.34 7.33 -0.73
N THR A 34 -32.00 6.21 -0.43
CA THR A 34 -31.33 4.98 0.03
C THR A 34 -30.37 4.43 -1.03
N THR A 35 -30.77 4.43 -2.31
CA THR A 35 -29.92 4.02 -3.43
C THR A 35 -28.75 4.98 -3.64
N GLY A 36 -28.98 6.30 -3.53
CA GLY A 36 -27.92 7.30 -3.61
C GLY A 36 -26.87 7.11 -2.51
N ASP A 37 -27.31 6.85 -1.28
CA ASP A 37 -26.42 6.56 -0.15
C ASP A 37 -25.64 5.26 -0.33
N PHE A 38 -26.30 4.21 -0.82
CA PHE A 38 -25.63 2.95 -1.15
C PHE A 38 -24.51 3.18 -2.19
N ILE A 39 -24.78 3.92 -3.27
CA ILE A 39 -23.78 4.23 -4.29
C ILE A 39 -22.61 5.01 -3.69
N LEU A 40 -22.88 6.04 -2.88
CA LEU A 40 -21.82 6.85 -2.32
C LEU A 40 -20.99 6.08 -1.28
N THR A 41 -21.64 5.40 -0.33
CA THR A 41 -20.97 4.78 0.82
C THR A 41 -20.43 3.39 0.53
N ARG A 42 -21.16 2.59 -0.25
CA ARG A 42 -20.83 1.18 -0.53
C ARG A 42 -20.09 0.98 -1.85
N ILE A 43 -20.06 1.97 -2.74
CA ILE A 43 -19.36 1.87 -4.03
C ILE A 43 -18.24 2.91 -4.11
N ILE A 44 -18.57 4.20 -4.17
CA ILE A 44 -17.58 5.26 -4.42
C ILE A 44 -16.59 5.35 -3.26
N ALA A 45 -17.07 5.42 -2.02
CA ALA A 45 -16.21 5.61 -0.85
C ALA A 45 -15.31 4.39 -0.56
N ARG A 46 -15.60 3.20 -1.12
CA ARG A 46 -14.82 1.99 -0.91
C ARG A 46 -13.41 2.04 -1.49
N ILE A 47 -13.11 3.01 -2.36
CA ILE A 47 -11.74 3.26 -2.84
C ILE A 47 -10.79 3.79 -1.73
N ALA A 48 -11.35 4.34 -0.64
CA ALA A 48 -10.57 5.07 0.36
C ALA A 48 -9.56 4.20 1.12
N VAL A 49 -9.98 3.04 1.64
CA VAL A 49 -9.10 2.15 2.42
C VAL A 49 -8.01 1.51 1.53
N PRO A 50 -8.34 0.91 0.37
CA PRO A 50 -7.34 0.45 -0.60
C PRO A 50 -6.31 1.52 -0.98
N PHE A 51 -6.73 2.77 -1.13
CA PHE A 51 -5.81 3.87 -1.42
C PHE A 51 -4.73 4.01 -0.34
N PHE A 52 -5.07 3.90 0.94
CA PHE A 52 -4.09 3.98 2.02
C PHE A 52 -3.13 2.78 2.05
N PHE A 53 -3.62 1.56 1.76
CA PHE A 53 -2.78 0.38 1.61
C PHE A 53 -1.81 0.54 0.43
N MET A 54 -2.31 0.94 -0.75
CA MET A 54 -1.47 1.20 -1.93
C MET A 54 -0.45 2.29 -1.68
N THR A 55 -0.83 3.37 -1.00
CA THR A 55 0.10 4.45 -0.66
C THR A 55 1.19 3.96 0.28
N SER A 56 0.85 3.15 1.27
CA SER A 56 1.84 2.57 2.19
C SER A 56 2.76 1.59 1.45
N GLY A 57 2.19 0.73 0.60
CA GLY A 57 2.91 -0.16 -0.31
C GLY A 57 3.90 0.59 -1.20
N PHE A 58 3.47 1.67 -1.83
CA PHE A 58 4.29 2.48 -2.75
C PHE A 58 5.56 3.05 -2.12
N PHE A 59 5.52 3.45 -0.85
CA PHE A 59 6.70 4.01 -0.18
C PHE A 59 7.55 2.97 0.54
N MET A 60 7.00 1.79 0.82
CA MET A 60 7.61 0.80 1.70
C MET A 60 8.03 -0.48 0.98
N ILE A 61 7.15 -1.04 0.15
CA ILE A 61 7.34 -2.33 -0.53
C ILE A 61 8.18 -2.09 -1.77
N SER A 62 9.28 -2.82 -1.88
CA SER A 62 10.13 -2.81 -3.06
C SER A 62 10.83 -4.15 -3.20
N ARG A 63 10.93 -4.66 -4.43
CA ARG A 63 11.71 -5.87 -4.72
C ARG A 63 13.21 -5.68 -4.50
N TYR A 64 13.65 -4.42 -4.52
CA TYR A 64 15.05 -4.03 -4.31
C TYR A 64 15.39 -3.82 -2.82
N ALA A 65 14.47 -4.11 -1.90
CA ALA A 65 14.71 -3.91 -0.47
C ALA A 65 15.75 -4.92 0.06
N THR A 66 16.92 -4.41 0.45
CA THR A 66 18.00 -5.21 1.05
C THR A 66 17.62 -5.75 2.43
N ASP A 67 16.95 -4.93 3.24
CA ASP A 67 16.54 -5.25 4.61
C ASP A 67 15.03 -5.05 4.89
N ALA A 68 14.61 -5.48 6.06
CA ALA A 68 13.26 -5.28 6.59
C ALA A 68 13.11 -3.96 7.38
N GLY A 69 14.08 -3.04 7.32
CA GLY A 69 14.13 -1.84 8.15
C GLY A 69 12.93 -0.93 7.95
N ARG A 70 12.53 -0.68 6.70
CA ARG A 70 11.32 0.11 6.39
C ARG A 70 10.04 -0.54 6.93
N LEU A 71 9.92 -1.87 6.79
CA LEU A 71 8.80 -2.63 7.32
C LEU A 71 8.79 -2.54 8.86
N LYS A 72 9.90 -2.84 9.54
CA LYS A 72 10.00 -2.77 11.01
C LYS A 72 9.62 -1.37 11.55
N VAL A 73 10.05 -0.30 10.88
CA VAL A 73 9.68 1.07 11.26
C VAL A 73 8.19 1.32 11.03
N PHE A 74 7.62 0.81 9.95
CA PHE A 74 6.18 0.89 9.68
C PHE A 74 5.38 0.13 10.76
N GLU A 75 5.69 -1.16 10.98
CA GLU A 75 5.07 -2.00 11.99
C GLU A 75 5.09 -1.34 13.38
N LYS A 76 6.26 -0.90 13.84
CA LYS A 76 6.41 -0.26 15.16
C LYS A 76 5.54 1.00 15.28
N ARG A 77 5.48 1.81 14.22
CA ARG A 77 4.67 3.06 14.22
C ARG A 77 3.19 2.76 14.18
N THR A 78 2.76 1.81 13.35
CA THR A 78 1.36 1.41 13.23
C THR A 78 0.87 0.73 14.50
N ALA A 79 1.67 -0.15 15.11
CA ALA A 79 1.37 -0.76 16.40
C ALA A 79 1.25 0.27 17.53
N ALA A 80 2.17 1.25 17.61
CA ALA A 80 2.09 2.33 18.60
C ALA A 80 0.84 3.20 18.39
N LEU A 81 0.50 3.50 17.13
CA LEU A 81 -0.72 4.23 16.79
C LEU A 81 -1.98 3.45 17.18
N TYR A 82 -1.98 2.15 16.92
CA TYR A 82 -3.09 1.28 17.26
C TYR A 82 -3.28 1.15 18.77
N ALA A 83 -2.20 0.96 19.52
CA ALA A 83 -2.25 0.95 20.98
C ALA A 83 -2.81 2.28 21.53
N ALA A 84 -2.32 3.42 21.03
CA ALA A 84 -2.83 4.73 21.43
C ALA A 84 -4.32 4.93 21.06
N ALA A 85 -4.72 4.52 19.85
CA ALA A 85 -6.12 4.61 19.42
C ALA A 85 -7.03 3.73 20.28
N THR A 86 -6.64 2.48 20.54
CA THR A 86 -7.38 1.57 21.43
C THR A 86 -7.58 2.19 22.81
N LEU A 87 -6.55 2.80 23.41
CA LEU A 87 -6.67 3.48 24.70
C LEU A 87 -7.67 4.65 24.67
N ILE A 88 -7.68 5.44 23.59
CA ILE A 88 -8.62 6.56 23.42
C ILE A 88 -10.08 6.07 23.40
N TYR A 89 -10.33 4.87 22.86
CA TYR A 89 -11.68 4.32 22.72
C TYR A 89 -12.17 3.47 23.90
N ILE A 90 -11.32 3.19 24.90
CA ILE A 90 -11.73 2.45 26.11
C ILE A 90 -12.98 3.04 26.78
N PRO A 91 -13.08 4.38 27.02
CA PRO A 91 -14.27 4.94 27.65
C PRO A 91 -15.55 4.72 26.84
N VAL A 92 -15.44 4.76 25.50
CA VAL A 92 -16.58 4.50 24.61
C VAL A 92 -16.98 3.03 24.66
N ASN A 93 -16.01 2.11 24.72
CA ASN A 93 -16.26 0.68 24.84
C ASN A 93 -16.90 0.32 26.19
N ILE A 94 -16.50 0.99 27.27
CA ILE A 94 -17.15 0.85 28.59
C ILE A 94 -18.61 1.32 28.49
N TYR A 95 -18.84 2.49 27.90
CA TYR A 95 -20.19 3.03 27.74
C TYR A 95 -21.09 2.15 26.86
N SER A 96 -20.54 1.52 25.82
CA SER A 96 -21.28 0.60 24.96
C SER A 96 -21.53 -0.78 25.56
N GLY A 97 -21.08 -1.03 26.80
CA GLY A 97 -21.22 -2.33 27.47
C GLY A 97 -20.33 -3.44 26.89
N TYR A 98 -19.29 -3.10 26.13
CA TYR A 98 -18.42 -4.09 25.47
C TYR A 98 -17.76 -5.05 26.46
N PHE A 99 -17.32 -4.54 27.62
CA PHE A 99 -16.70 -5.34 28.68
C PHE A 99 -17.71 -6.09 29.56
N SER A 100 -19.00 -6.06 29.21
CA SER A 100 -20.06 -6.80 29.91
C SER A 100 -20.57 -7.99 29.09
N MET A 101 -20.00 -8.25 27.90
CA MET A 101 -20.37 -9.39 27.05
C MET A 101 -19.85 -10.71 27.62
N GLU A 102 -20.54 -11.82 27.32
CA GLU A 102 -20.03 -13.15 27.62
C GLU A 102 -18.78 -13.46 26.77
N HIS A 103 -17.86 -14.29 27.28
CA HIS A 103 -16.61 -14.67 26.59
C HIS A 103 -15.70 -13.49 26.18
N ILE A 104 -15.49 -12.53 27.09
CA ILE A 104 -14.66 -11.33 26.86
C ILE A 104 -13.25 -11.67 26.38
N LEU A 105 -12.56 -12.63 27.00
CA LEU A 105 -11.14 -12.85 26.74
C LEU A 105 -10.87 -13.36 25.30
N PRO A 106 -11.55 -14.39 24.77
CA PRO A 106 -11.44 -14.78 23.37
C PRO A 106 -11.80 -13.65 22.38
N ASN A 107 -12.91 -12.94 22.63
CA ASN A 107 -13.37 -11.86 21.76
C ASN A 107 -12.41 -10.67 21.75
N LEU A 108 -11.85 -10.31 22.90
CA LEU A 108 -10.86 -9.25 23.01
C LEU A 108 -9.57 -9.58 22.26
N ILE A 109 -9.10 -10.83 22.33
CA ILE A 109 -7.92 -11.27 21.56
C ILE A 109 -8.21 -11.19 20.06
N LYS A 110 -9.37 -11.68 19.64
CA LYS A 110 -9.84 -11.60 18.24
C LYS A 110 -9.88 -10.15 17.75
N ASP A 111 -10.50 -9.26 18.51
CA ASP A 111 -10.63 -7.84 18.16
C ASP A 111 -9.28 -7.13 18.16
N ILE A 112 -8.40 -7.41 19.12
CA ILE A 112 -7.07 -6.82 19.13
C ILE A 112 -6.28 -7.24 17.89
N VAL A 113 -6.35 -8.52 17.50
CA VAL A 113 -5.49 -9.07 16.44
C VAL A 113 -6.05 -8.82 15.03
N PHE A 114 -7.36 -8.92 14.84
CA PHE A 114 -7.97 -8.94 13.50
C PHE A 114 -8.99 -7.84 13.29
N ASP A 115 -10.01 -7.74 14.14
CA ASP A 115 -11.23 -6.99 13.84
C ASP A 115 -11.23 -5.53 14.35
N GLY A 116 -10.23 -5.17 15.16
CA GLY A 116 -10.14 -3.87 15.82
C GLY A 116 -11.02 -3.78 17.06
N THR A 117 -10.52 -3.12 18.11
CA THR A 117 -11.30 -2.83 19.34
C THR A 117 -12.47 -1.86 19.14
N MET A 118 -12.59 -1.31 17.94
CA MET A 118 -13.69 -0.48 17.45
C MET A 118 -13.85 -0.74 15.94
N TYR A 119 -15.06 -0.59 15.42
CA TYR A 119 -15.44 -0.97 14.05
C TYR A 119 -14.58 -0.37 12.94
N HIS A 120 -13.93 0.78 13.16
CA HIS A 120 -13.02 1.39 12.18
C HIS A 120 -11.56 1.02 12.45
N LEU A 121 -11.18 0.59 13.65
CA LEU A 121 -9.75 0.38 13.96
C LEU A 121 -9.14 -0.84 13.27
N TRP A 122 -9.94 -1.76 12.73
CA TRP A 122 -9.50 -2.96 11.97
C TRP A 122 -8.44 -2.68 10.89
N TYR A 123 -8.46 -1.49 10.29
CA TYR A 123 -7.48 -1.09 9.27
C TYR A 123 -6.03 -1.18 9.78
N LEU A 124 -5.78 -0.90 11.06
CA LEU A 124 -4.42 -0.88 11.62
C LEU A 124 -3.83 -2.30 11.73
N PRO A 125 -4.47 -3.30 12.37
CA PRO A 125 -4.03 -4.68 12.29
C PRO A 125 -3.99 -5.21 10.86
N ALA A 126 -4.99 -4.87 10.03
CA ALA A 126 -4.99 -5.26 8.63
C ALA A 126 -3.80 -4.68 7.84
N SER A 127 -3.40 -3.44 8.13
CA SER A 127 -2.23 -2.80 7.55
C SER A 127 -0.94 -3.53 7.91
N MET A 128 -0.79 -3.93 9.18
CA MET A 128 0.40 -4.63 9.69
C MET A 128 0.54 -6.01 9.05
N LEU A 129 -0.52 -6.83 9.13
CA LEU A 129 -0.51 -8.17 8.53
C LEU A 129 -0.35 -8.11 7.00
N GLY A 130 -1.11 -7.21 6.34
CA GLY A 130 -1.05 -7.05 4.89
C GLY A 130 0.31 -6.58 4.39
N ALA A 131 0.96 -5.67 5.12
CA ALA A 131 2.31 -5.19 4.85
C ALA A 131 3.34 -6.32 4.96
N ALA A 132 3.28 -7.12 6.03
CA ALA A 132 4.19 -8.22 6.26
C ALA A 132 4.08 -9.30 5.16
N ILE A 133 2.85 -9.69 4.80
CA ILE A 133 2.59 -10.65 3.71
C ILE A 133 3.12 -10.11 2.39
N ALA A 134 2.74 -8.89 2.01
CA ALA A 134 3.16 -8.29 0.74
C ALA A 134 4.68 -8.15 0.65
N TRP A 135 5.35 -7.73 1.73
CA TRP A 135 6.81 -7.61 1.76
C TRP A 135 7.49 -8.98 1.60
N CYS A 136 7.01 -9.99 2.32
CA CYS A 136 7.56 -11.35 2.24
C CYS A 136 7.42 -11.90 0.81
N LEU A 137 6.24 -11.79 0.21
CA LEU A 137 5.96 -12.29 -1.14
C LEU A 137 6.77 -11.57 -2.22
N VAL A 138 6.83 -10.22 -2.18
CA VAL A 138 7.55 -9.44 -3.19
C VAL A 138 9.06 -9.70 -3.10
N ARG A 139 9.60 -9.84 -1.88
CA ARG A 139 11.02 -10.14 -1.65
C ARG A 139 11.41 -11.54 -2.12
N THR A 140 10.57 -12.54 -1.89
CA THR A 140 10.92 -13.95 -2.12
C THR A 140 10.50 -14.48 -3.49
N GLN A 141 9.37 -14.01 -4.04
CA GLN A 141 8.74 -14.63 -5.21
C GLN A 141 8.57 -13.69 -6.41
N ASN A 142 9.05 -12.43 -6.32
CA ASN A 142 8.83 -11.35 -7.29
C ASN A 142 7.35 -10.90 -7.42
N TYR A 143 7.11 -9.78 -8.12
CA TYR A 143 5.77 -9.21 -8.27
C TYR A 143 4.77 -10.13 -8.98
N LYS A 144 5.18 -10.91 -10.00
CA LYS A 144 4.26 -11.77 -10.77
C LYS A 144 3.62 -12.83 -9.87
N LYS A 145 4.45 -13.58 -9.13
CA LYS A 145 3.92 -14.59 -8.20
C LYS A 145 3.23 -13.96 -7.00
N ALA A 146 3.71 -12.82 -6.50
CA ALA A 146 3.04 -12.09 -5.44
C ALA A 146 1.61 -11.69 -5.84
N PHE A 147 1.39 -11.25 -7.08
CA PHE A 147 0.04 -10.96 -7.59
C PHE A 147 -0.83 -12.20 -7.70
N VAL A 148 -0.29 -13.34 -8.14
CA VAL A 148 -1.05 -14.60 -8.19
C VAL A 148 -1.52 -15.01 -6.79
N ILE A 149 -0.61 -15.01 -5.81
CA ILE A 149 -0.93 -15.44 -4.44
C ILE A 149 -1.91 -14.46 -3.78
N THR A 150 -1.63 -13.15 -3.84
CA THR A 150 -2.51 -12.14 -3.24
C THR A 150 -3.85 -12.00 -3.97
N GLY A 151 -3.89 -12.25 -5.28
CA GLY A 151 -5.13 -12.33 -6.06
C GLY A 151 -5.99 -13.53 -5.67
N ALA A 152 -5.39 -14.70 -5.46
CA ALA A 152 -6.10 -15.88 -4.95
C ALA A 152 -6.67 -15.62 -3.55
N LEU A 153 -5.89 -15.00 -2.65
CA LEU A 153 -6.37 -14.57 -1.34
C LEU A 153 -7.53 -13.56 -1.45
N TYR A 154 -7.44 -12.60 -2.36
CA TYR A 154 -8.52 -11.63 -2.57
C TYR A 154 -9.81 -12.28 -3.07
N ILE A 155 -9.72 -13.22 -4.01
CA ILE A 155 -10.87 -13.98 -4.52
C ILE A 155 -11.49 -14.83 -3.41
N ALA A 156 -10.67 -15.51 -2.59
CA ALA A 156 -11.16 -16.22 -1.41
C ALA A 156 -11.85 -15.24 -0.43
N GLY A 157 -11.34 -14.01 -0.30
CA GLY A 157 -11.99 -12.98 0.51
C GLY A 157 -13.36 -12.56 -0.03
N LEU A 158 -13.48 -12.36 -1.35
CA LEU A 158 -14.74 -11.96 -2.01
C LEU A 158 -15.88 -12.94 -1.71
N PHE A 159 -15.60 -14.23 -1.77
CA PHE A 159 -16.55 -15.29 -1.46
C PHE A 159 -16.95 -15.35 0.01
N GLY A 160 -16.15 -14.83 0.94
CA GLY A 160 -16.55 -14.66 2.34
C GLY A 160 -17.24 -13.32 2.66
N ASP A 161 -17.38 -12.43 1.66
CA ASP A 161 -17.87 -11.06 1.85
C ASP A 161 -19.03 -10.76 0.89
N SER A 162 -18.73 -10.09 -0.23
CA SER A 162 -19.73 -9.59 -1.16
C SER A 162 -20.34 -10.68 -2.06
N TYR A 163 -19.69 -11.85 -2.18
CA TYR A 163 -20.19 -13.01 -2.94
C TYR A 163 -20.66 -14.16 -2.04
N TYR A 164 -20.85 -13.92 -0.74
CA TYR A 164 -21.18 -14.97 0.23
C TYR A 164 -22.46 -15.74 -0.09
N GLY A 165 -23.47 -15.11 -0.68
CA GLY A 165 -24.70 -15.77 -1.13
C GLY A 165 -24.48 -16.84 -2.21
N VAL A 166 -23.33 -16.84 -2.88
CA VAL A 166 -22.92 -17.92 -3.80
C VAL A 166 -22.32 -19.08 -3.01
N THR A 167 -21.45 -18.82 -2.03
CA THR A 167 -20.83 -19.87 -1.21
C THR A 167 -21.77 -20.51 -0.22
N ALA A 168 -22.72 -19.74 0.32
CA ALA A 168 -23.74 -20.25 1.25
C ALA A 168 -24.62 -21.33 0.63
N LYS A 169 -24.69 -21.40 -0.72
CA LYS A 169 -25.40 -22.46 -1.45
C LYS A 169 -24.62 -23.77 -1.56
N LEU A 170 -23.33 -23.76 -1.22
CA LEU A 170 -22.43 -24.90 -1.33
C LEU A 170 -22.02 -25.36 0.09
N PRO A 171 -22.56 -26.47 0.62
CA PRO A 171 -22.42 -26.85 2.03
C PRO A 171 -20.97 -26.95 2.52
N PHE A 172 -20.07 -27.45 1.67
CA PHE A 172 -18.64 -27.56 1.99
C PHE A 172 -17.98 -26.19 2.18
N LEU A 173 -18.29 -25.22 1.30
CA LEU A 173 -17.72 -23.89 1.38
C LEU A 173 -18.32 -23.09 2.54
N ASP A 174 -19.62 -23.22 2.76
CA ASP A 174 -20.28 -22.56 3.89
C ASP A 174 -19.67 -23.00 5.24
N SER A 175 -19.45 -24.31 5.43
CA SER A 175 -18.76 -24.83 6.62
C SER A 175 -17.32 -24.33 6.76
N ALA A 176 -16.59 -24.19 5.64
CA ALA A 176 -15.23 -23.68 5.65
C ALA A 176 -15.19 -22.20 6.05
N TYR A 177 -16.09 -21.37 5.50
CA TYR A 177 -16.20 -19.96 5.89
C TYR A 177 -16.72 -19.79 7.32
N ALA A 178 -17.63 -20.64 7.79
CA ALA A 178 -18.07 -20.64 9.18
C ALA A 178 -16.89 -20.84 10.14
N SER A 179 -15.93 -21.71 9.79
CA SER A 179 -14.71 -21.90 10.57
C SER A 179 -13.79 -20.68 10.53
N ILE A 180 -13.69 -20.00 9.38
CA ILE A 180 -12.95 -18.73 9.28
C ILE A 180 -13.63 -17.66 10.18
N PHE A 181 -14.95 -17.62 10.20
CA PHE A 181 -15.71 -16.62 10.97
C PHE A 181 -15.62 -16.79 12.50
N GLN A 182 -15.21 -17.97 12.98
CA GLN A 182 -14.86 -18.16 14.38
C GLN A 182 -13.61 -17.35 14.78
N ILE A 183 -12.70 -17.09 13.83
CA ILE A 183 -11.43 -16.39 14.07
C ILE A 183 -11.50 -14.91 13.67
N THR A 184 -12.20 -14.57 12.59
CA THR A 184 -12.32 -13.19 12.09
C THR A 184 -13.75 -12.89 11.71
N ASP A 185 -14.34 -11.76 12.12
CA ASP A 185 -15.76 -11.47 11.83
C ASP A 185 -16.08 -11.33 10.34
N TYR A 186 -15.08 -10.95 9.53
CA TYR A 186 -15.21 -10.74 8.10
C TYR A 186 -13.89 -11.02 7.38
N THR A 187 -13.98 -11.31 6.09
CA THR A 187 -12.81 -11.51 5.22
C THR A 187 -12.19 -10.19 4.73
N ARG A 188 -12.84 -9.04 4.95
CA ARG A 188 -12.23 -7.70 4.76
C ARG A 188 -11.17 -7.42 5.83
N ASN A 189 -10.05 -8.15 5.80
CA ASN A 189 -9.03 -8.13 6.84
C ASN A 189 -7.60 -8.09 6.25
N GLY A 190 -6.60 -8.21 7.13
CA GLY A 190 -5.18 -8.15 6.75
C GLY A 190 -4.67 -9.31 5.88
N LEU A 191 -5.40 -10.43 5.81
CA LEU A 191 -5.02 -11.61 5.06
C LEU A 191 -5.62 -11.61 3.65
N PHE A 192 -6.94 -11.45 3.53
CA PHE A 192 -7.61 -11.58 2.23
C PHE A 192 -7.72 -10.26 1.48
N PHE A 193 -7.79 -9.12 2.18
CA PHE A 193 -8.06 -7.83 1.54
C PHE A 193 -6.80 -6.96 1.35
N ALA A 194 -6.04 -6.74 2.41
CA ALA A 194 -4.92 -5.78 2.39
C ALA A 194 -3.75 -6.14 1.44
N PRO A 195 -3.26 -7.40 1.33
CA PRO A 195 -2.00 -7.69 0.66
C PRO A 195 -1.94 -7.27 -0.81
N ILE A 196 -3.00 -7.50 -1.58
CA ILE A 196 -3.02 -7.16 -3.02
C ILE A 196 -2.79 -5.67 -3.25
N PHE A 197 -3.34 -4.80 -2.40
CA PHE A 197 -3.17 -3.36 -2.51
C PHE A 197 -1.77 -2.91 -2.10
N PHE A 198 -1.14 -3.55 -1.11
CA PHE A 198 0.28 -3.30 -0.81
C PHE A 198 1.19 -3.71 -1.98
N VAL A 199 0.93 -4.86 -2.60
CA VAL A 199 1.70 -5.34 -3.77
C VAL A 199 1.49 -4.41 -4.97
N LEU A 200 0.26 -3.98 -5.26
CA LEU A 200 -0.03 -2.99 -6.31
C LEU A 200 0.73 -1.68 -6.08
N GLY A 201 0.75 -1.18 -4.83
CA GLY A 201 1.49 0.02 -4.45
C GLY A 201 2.98 -0.12 -4.70
N GLY A 202 3.61 -1.19 -4.21
CA GLY A 202 5.03 -1.46 -4.43
C GLY A 202 5.38 -1.62 -5.90
N TRP A 203 4.53 -2.33 -6.65
CA TRP A 203 4.71 -2.52 -8.09
C TRP A 203 4.67 -1.19 -8.86
N ALA A 204 3.75 -0.28 -8.49
CA ALA A 204 3.69 1.06 -9.08
C ALA A 204 4.96 1.89 -8.78
N ALA A 205 5.60 1.67 -7.62
CA ALA A 205 6.85 2.34 -7.26
C ALA A 205 8.06 1.80 -8.03
N ASP A 206 8.12 0.49 -8.25
CA ASP A 206 9.27 -0.18 -8.87
C ASP A 206 9.21 -0.21 -10.39
N SER A 207 8.03 -0.37 -10.98
CA SER A 207 7.89 -0.64 -12.43
C SER A 207 7.94 0.62 -13.29
N ARG A 208 7.83 1.82 -12.69
CA ARG A 208 7.70 3.12 -13.40
C ARG A 208 6.73 3.06 -14.60
N CYS A 209 5.71 2.22 -14.57
CA CYS A 209 4.75 2.06 -15.66
C CYS A 209 4.05 3.41 -15.89
N LYS A 210 4.31 4.05 -17.02
CA LYS A 210 3.71 5.34 -17.37
C LYS A 210 2.48 5.10 -18.22
N ILE A 211 1.32 5.06 -17.56
CA ILE A 211 0.03 5.14 -18.25
C ILE A 211 -0.22 6.60 -18.60
N SER A 212 -0.55 6.89 -19.86
CA SER A 212 -0.95 8.24 -20.27
C SER A 212 -2.19 8.70 -19.51
N MET A 213 -2.30 10.00 -19.21
CA MET A 213 -3.45 10.59 -18.52
C MET A 213 -4.81 10.11 -19.05
N GLY A 214 -5.02 10.17 -20.37
CA GLY A 214 -6.29 9.75 -20.99
C GLY A 214 -6.65 8.28 -20.72
N LYS A 215 -5.68 7.37 -20.84
CA LYS A 215 -5.87 5.94 -20.50
C LYS A 215 -6.15 5.73 -19.01
N ALA A 216 -5.51 6.49 -18.13
CA ALA A 216 -5.74 6.39 -16.69
C ALA A 216 -7.16 6.86 -16.31
N VAL A 217 -7.61 7.98 -16.88
CA VAL A 217 -8.98 8.48 -16.68
C VAL A 217 -10.01 7.52 -17.26
N CYS A 218 -9.86 7.12 -18.53
CA CYS A 218 -10.77 6.19 -19.18
C CYS A 218 -10.84 4.85 -18.44
N GLY A 219 -9.69 4.31 -18.03
CA GLY A 219 -9.62 3.07 -17.27
C GLY A 219 -10.28 3.18 -15.89
N PHE A 220 -10.07 4.29 -15.18
CA PHE A 220 -10.73 4.56 -13.91
C PHE A 220 -12.24 4.70 -14.07
N SER A 221 -12.72 5.47 -15.04
CA SER A 221 -14.14 5.63 -15.32
C SER A 221 -14.81 4.31 -15.70
N ALA A 222 -14.19 3.53 -16.61
CA ALA A 222 -14.72 2.24 -17.02
C ALA A 222 -14.78 1.24 -15.85
N SER A 223 -13.71 1.13 -15.06
CA SER A 223 -13.69 0.24 -13.89
C SER A 223 -14.64 0.69 -12.78
N MET A 224 -14.83 1.99 -12.58
CA MET A 224 -15.83 2.52 -11.64
C MET A 224 -17.26 2.19 -12.09
N LEU A 225 -17.57 2.30 -13.38
CA LEU A 225 -18.88 1.91 -13.93
C LEU A 225 -19.13 0.39 -13.81
N LEU A 226 -18.11 -0.42 -14.06
CA LEU A 226 -18.21 -1.87 -13.89
C LEU A 226 -18.38 -2.24 -12.40
N MET A 227 -17.66 -1.58 -11.49
CA MET A 227 -17.83 -1.76 -10.05
C MET A 227 -19.23 -1.33 -9.57
N LEU A 228 -19.77 -0.25 -10.14
CA LEU A 228 -21.15 0.16 -9.90
C LEU A 228 -22.13 -0.92 -10.35
N GLY A 229 -21.97 -1.45 -11.57
CA GLY A 229 -22.80 -2.55 -12.07
C GLY A 229 -22.70 -3.80 -11.20
N GLU A 230 -21.49 -4.22 -10.84
CA GLU A 230 -21.23 -5.35 -9.95
C GLU A 230 -21.95 -5.17 -8.61
N ALA A 231 -21.74 -4.04 -7.93
CA ALA A 231 -22.34 -3.78 -6.64
C ALA A 231 -23.88 -3.72 -6.70
N MET A 232 -24.46 -3.12 -7.75
CA MET A 232 -25.90 -3.06 -7.94
C MET A 232 -26.53 -4.44 -8.20
N ILE A 233 -25.83 -5.30 -8.95
CA ILE A 233 -26.26 -6.69 -9.17
C ILE A 233 -26.24 -7.45 -7.85
N LEU A 234 -25.13 -7.41 -7.12
CA LEU A 234 -24.98 -8.10 -5.84
C LEU A 234 -26.03 -7.64 -4.82
N HIS A 235 -26.31 -6.34 -4.77
CA HIS A 235 -27.32 -5.75 -3.90
C HIS A 235 -28.75 -6.17 -4.30
N ARG A 236 -29.06 -6.20 -5.61
CA ARG A 236 -30.38 -6.61 -6.12
C ARG A 236 -30.71 -8.06 -5.80
N PHE A 237 -29.71 -8.94 -5.78
CA PHE A 237 -29.87 -10.36 -5.48
C PHE A 237 -29.61 -10.73 -4.01
N ASP A 238 -29.35 -9.74 -3.15
CA ASP A 238 -29.07 -9.92 -1.72
C ASP A 238 -27.99 -10.98 -1.45
N LEU A 239 -26.95 -10.98 -2.28
CA LEU A 239 -25.87 -11.97 -2.20
C LEU A 239 -24.80 -11.59 -1.16
N GLN A 240 -24.85 -10.38 -0.64
CA GLN A 240 -23.76 -9.80 0.15
C GLN A 240 -23.96 -10.09 1.63
N ARG A 241 -22.96 -10.70 2.28
CA ARG A 241 -22.87 -10.66 3.75
C ARG A 241 -22.44 -9.29 4.23
N HIS A 242 -21.50 -8.70 3.49
CA HIS A 242 -21.04 -7.32 3.67
C HIS A 242 -20.70 -6.70 2.31
N ASP A 243 -20.90 -5.38 2.17
CA ASP A 243 -20.65 -4.64 0.91
C ASP A 243 -19.24 -4.05 0.87
N SER A 244 -18.20 -4.87 0.99
CA SER A 244 -16.85 -4.37 1.26
C SER A 244 -15.81 -4.66 0.19
N MET A 245 -16.02 -5.69 -0.64
CA MET A 245 -15.03 -6.18 -1.58
C MET A 245 -15.64 -6.36 -2.98
N TYR A 246 -14.95 -5.93 -4.03
CA TYR A 246 -15.45 -6.03 -5.41
C TYR A 246 -14.34 -6.45 -6.35
N ILE A 247 -14.66 -7.25 -7.37
CA ILE A 247 -13.70 -7.64 -8.40
C ILE A 247 -13.16 -6.39 -9.10
N PHE A 248 -14.04 -5.45 -9.45
CA PHE A 248 -13.65 -4.24 -10.16
C PHE A 248 -13.00 -3.16 -9.27
N LEU A 249 -12.94 -3.36 -7.94
CA LEU A 249 -12.19 -2.49 -7.04
C LEU A 249 -10.69 -2.53 -7.33
N VAL A 250 -10.14 -3.71 -7.65
CA VAL A 250 -8.70 -3.88 -7.95
C VAL A 250 -8.26 -3.06 -9.18
N PRO A 251 -8.89 -3.19 -10.37
CA PRO A 251 -8.55 -2.35 -11.51
C PRO A 251 -8.90 -0.87 -11.29
N CYS A 252 -9.98 -0.55 -10.58
CA CYS A 252 -10.32 0.82 -10.21
C CYS A 252 -9.18 1.49 -9.43
N MET A 253 -8.67 0.79 -8.42
CA MET A 253 -7.55 1.26 -7.61
C MET A 253 -6.24 1.36 -8.40
N PHE A 254 -5.98 0.42 -9.32
CA PHE A 254 -4.84 0.49 -10.23
C PHE A 254 -4.84 1.78 -11.05
N PHE A 255 -5.95 2.10 -11.73
CA PHE A 255 -6.03 3.29 -12.59
C PHE A 255 -6.06 4.59 -11.78
N LEU A 256 -6.82 4.62 -10.68
CA LEU A 256 -6.86 5.77 -9.76
C LEU A 256 -5.46 6.09 -9.24
N PHE A 257 -4.71 5.09 -8.80
CA PHE A 257 -3.40 5.33 -8.23
C PHE A 257 -2.40 5.85 -9.28
N HIS A 258 -2.41 5.31 -10.50
CA HIS A 258 -1.58 5.82 -11.60
C HIS A 258 -1.97 7.23 -12.04
N LEU A 259 -3.26 7.56 -12.00
CA LEU A 259 -3.77 8.91 -12.22
C LEU A 259 -3.20 9.89 -11.18
N LEU A 260 -3.26 9.54 -9.89
CA LEU A 260 -2.74 10.38 -8.80
C LEU A 260 -1.21 10.59 -8.88
N LEU A 261 -0.45 9.60 -9.35
CA LEU A 261 1.01 9.69 -9.50
C LEU A 261 1.47 10.71 -10.56
N GLN A 262 0.59 11.11 -11.48
CA GLN A 262 0.89 12.11 -12.52
C GLN A 262 0.92 13.54 -11.95
N PHE A 263 0.18 13.81 -10.87
CA PHE A 263 0.14 15.12 -10.23
C PHE A 263 1.35 15.31 -9.31
N ARG A 264 2.38 15.97 -9.85
CA ARG A 264 3.63 16.28 -9.13
C ARG A 264 3.77 17.77 -8.86
N GLY A 265 4.15 18.13 -7.64
CA GLY A 265 4.26 19.53 -7.24
C GLY A 265 4.77 19.70 -5.80
N ARG A 266 4.19 20.69 -5.10
CA ARG A 266 4.51 21.01 -3.70
C ARG A 266 4.09 19.85 -2.80
N ARG A 267 4.96 19.51 -1.85
CA ARG A 267 4.69 18.50 -0.82
C ARG A 267 3.77 19.07 0.26
N PHE A 268 2.68 18.37 0.57
CA PHE A 268 1.78 18.75 1.66
C PHE A 268 2.02 17.85 2.87
N VAL A 269 3.05 18.16 3.64
CA VAL A 269 3.50 17.32 4.77
C VAL A 269 2.39 17.10 5.82
N GLN A 270 1.53 18.09 6.02
CA GLN A 270 0.43 18.02 6.99
C GLN A 270 -0.72 17.11 6.54
N ALA A 271 -0.91 16.86 5.23
CA ALA A 271 -2.04 16.09 4.74
C ALA A 271 -2.05 14.64 5.26
N ARG A 272 -0.86 14.02 5.38
CA ARG A 272 -0.71 12.69 5.99
C ARG A 272 -1.13 12.66 7.46
N THR A 273 -0.71 13.65 8.23
CA THR A 273 -1.03 13.71 9.66
C THR A 273 -2.52 14.01 9.84
N ALA A 274 -3.05 14.98 9.08
CA ALA A 274 -4.46 15.35 9.10
C ALA A 274 -5.35 14.15 8.74
N SER A 275 -5.07 13.44 7.63
CA SER A 275 -5.85 12.27 7.23
C SER A 275 -5.88 11.18 8.30
N MET A 276 -4.76 10.97 9.00
CA MET A 276 -4.66 9.98 10.08
C MET A 276 -5.46 10.41 11.32
N ILE A 277 -5.42 11.69 11.68
CA ILE A 277 -6.21 12.19 12.82
C ILE A 277 -7.70 12.14 12.49
N ILE A 278 -8.11 12.58 11.31
CA ILE A 278 -9.50 12.46 10.83
C ILE A 278 -9.93 10.98 10.89
N TYR A 279 -9.10 10.08 10.38
CA TYR A 279 -9.37 8.65 10.42
C TYR A 279 -9.59 8.13 11.85
N ILE A 280 -8.69 8.42 12.79
CA ILE A 280 -8.79 7.88 14.15
C ILE A 280 -9.95 8.51 14.91
N MET A 281 -10.16 9.82 14.74
CA MET A 281 -11.03 10.60 15.62
C MET A 281 -12.45 10.81 15.08
N HIS A 282 -12.75 10.49 13.82
CA HIS A 282 -14.08 10.75 13.27
C HIS A 282 -15.23 10.10 14.06
N PRO A 283 -15.13 8.89 14.64
CA PRO A 283 -16.21 8.34 15.47
C PRO A 283 -16.43 9.16 16.75
N MET A 284 -15.37 9.69 17.35
CA MET A 284 -15.52 10.65 18.46
C MET A 284 -16.21 11.93 18.01
N MET A 285 -15.96 12.39 16.79
CA MET A 285 -16.65 13.57 16.24
C MET A 285 -18.13 13.26 15.95
N ILE A 286 -18.47 12.03 15.53
CA ILE A 286 -19.87 11.57 15.41
C ILE A 286 -20.56 11.63 16.76
N ILE A 287 -19.93 11.09 17.81
CA ILE A 287 -20.47 11.13 19.19
C ILE A 287 -20.64 12.58 19.66
N ALA A 288 -19.65 13.44 19.43
CA ALA A 288 -19.69 14.84 19.82
C ALA A 288 -20.83 15.61 19.13
N VAL A 289 -21.02 15.42 17.82
CA VAL A 289 -22.13 16.05 17.07
C VAL A 289 -23.48 15.55 17.60
N ARG A 290 -23.63 14.24 17.86
CA ARG A 290 -24.87 13.68 18.43
C ARG A 290 -25.15 14.20 19.84
N LEU A 291 -24.13 14.32 20.69
CA LEU A 291 -24.26 14.87 22.04
C LEU A 291 -24.68 16.34 21.99
N PHE A 292 -24.01 17.15 21.17
CA PHE A 292 -24.34 18.55 20.96
C PHE A 292 -25.78 18.75 20.49
N ALA A 293 -26.22 17.95 19.50
CA ALA A 293 -27.58 17.98 19.00
C ALA A 293 -28.63 17.64 20.08
N LYS A 294 -28.33 16.68 20.97
CA LYS A 294 -29.21 16.31 22.08
C LYS A 294 -29.29 17.41 23.15
N LEU A 295 -28.17 18.04 23.49
CA LEU A 295 -28.11 19.07 24.53
C LEU A 295 -28.83 20.37 24.13
N LEU A 296 -28.80 20.71 22.84
CA LEU A 296 -29.45 21.92 22.33
C LEU A 296 -30.84 21.68 21.75
N HIS A 297 -31.38 20.45 21.85
CA HIS A 297 -32.65 20.07 21.24
C HIS A 297 -32.70 20.33 19.72
N MET A 298 -31.58 20.09 19.01
CA MET A 298 -31.43 20.28 17.56
C MET A 298 -31.25 18.94 16.82
N GLN A 299 -31.92 17.88 17.28
CA GLN A 299 -31.79 16.53 16.73
C GLN A 299 -32.23 16.47 15.26
N ASP A 300 -33.32 17.14 14.89
CA ASP A 300 -33.85 17.14 13.53
C ASP A 300 -32.82 17.66 12.52
N LEU A 301 -32.06 18.69 12.89
CA LEU A 301 -31.06 19.29 12.02
C LEU A 301 -29.75 18.49 11.98
N PHE A 302 -29.25 18.02 13.12
CA PHE A 302 -27.90 17.43 13.21
C PHE A 302 -27.86 15.91 13.27
N ILE A 303 -29.00 15.24 13.41
CA ILE A 303 -29.12 13.77 13.46
C ILE A 303 -30.01 13.28 12.31
N GLU A 304 -31.21 13.83 12.13
CA GLU A 304 -32.15 13.34 11.10
C GLU A 304 -31.75 13.77 9.69
N ASN A 305 -31.23 15.00 9.53
CA ASN A 305 -30.66 15.43 8.26
C ASN A 305 -29.24 14.84 8.07
N SER A 306 -29.19 13.73 7.32
CA SER A 306 -27.96 12.95 7.10
C SER A 306 -26.82 13.75 6.44
N LEU A 307 -27.13 14.67 5.53
CA LEU A 307 -26.13 15.51 4.86
C LEU A 307 -25.55 16.56 5.80
N VAL A 308 -26.38 17.19 6.63
CA VAL A 308 -25.93 18.13 7.65
C VAL A 308 -25.11 17.40 8.72
N HIS A 309 -25.54 16.20 9.14
CA HIS A 309 -24.78 15.36 10.06
C HIS A 309 -23.38 15.06 9.52
N TYR A 310 -23.27 14.55 8.29
CA TYR A 310 -21.99 14.31 7.63
C TYR A 310 -21.11 15.56 7.55
N SER A 311 -21.70 16.68 7.09
CA SER A 311 -20.98 17.95 6.93
C SER A 311 -20.43 18.45 8.26
N ALA A 312 -21.23 18.39 9.33
CA ALA A 312 -20.82 18.77 10.68
C ALA A 312 -19.66 17.90 11.19
N VAL A 313 -19.76 16.57 11.01
CA VAL A 313 -18.71 15.62 11.40
C VAL A 313 -17.42 15.88 10.61
N CYS A 314 -17.52 16.14 9.30
CA CYS A 314 -16.36 16.47 8.46
C CYS A 314 -15.68 17.76 8.90
N ILE A 315 -16.45 18.85 9.07
CA ILE A 315 -15.91 20.14 9.53
C ILE A 315 -15.24 19.99 10.88
N LEU A 316 -15.92 19.36 11.84
CA LEU A 316 -15.38 19.16 13.18
C LEU A 316 -14.11 18.30 13.16
N SER A 317 -14.08 17.23 12.34
CA SER A 317 -12.91 16.38 12.18
C SER A 317 -11.72 17.12 11.57
N VAL A 318 -11.95 17.98 10.57
CA VAL A 318 -10.90 18.77 9.92
C VAL A 318 -10.38 19.85 10.86
N VAL A 319 -11.27 20.56 11.57
CA VAL A 319 -10.89 21.57 12.57
C VAL A 319 -10.09 20.93 13.70
N PHE A 320 -10.56 19.79 14.23
CA PHE A 320 -9.85 19.04 15.26
C PHE A 320 -8.47 18.59 14.78
N ALA A 321 -8.37 18.04 13.57
CA ALA A 321 -7.10 17.63 12.97
C ALA A 321 -6.13 18.82 12.78
N GLY A 322 -6.64 19.98 12.36
CA GLY A 322 -5.86 21.21 12.25
C GLY A 322 -5.34 21.71 13.60
N ALA A 323 -6.22 21.76 14.61
CA ALA A 323 -5.87 22.16 15.97
C ALA A 323 -4.84 21.20 16.61
N ALA A 324 -5.08 19.89 16.50
CA ALA A 324 -4.16 18.86 16.99
C ALA A 324 -2.80 18.94 16.27
N ALA A 325 -2.77 19.15 14.95
CA ALA A 325 -1.54 19.32 14.20
C ALA A 325 -0.78 20.61 14.61
N PHE A 326 -1.49 21.70 14.90
CA PHE A 326 -0.90 22.95 15.37
C PHE A 326 -0.28 22.82 16.76
N LEU A 327 -1.00 22.20 17.71
CA LEU A 327 -0.51 21.92 19.07
C LEU A 327 0.70 20.97 19.04
N TRP A 328 0.64 19.93 18.23
CA TRP A 328 1.77 19.01 18.03
C TRP A 328 2.97 19.72 17.39
N GLY A 329 2.71 20.64 16.45
CA GLY A 329 3.72 21.49 15.81
C GLY A 329 4.50 22.35 16.80
N LYS A 330 3.79 22.99 17.75
CA LYS A 330 4.40 23.76 18.85
C LYS A 330 5.25 22.92 19.80
N HIS A 331 4.93 21.63 19.97
CA HIS A 331 5.69 20.75 20.84
C HIS A 331 6.95 20.18 20.18
N LYS A 332 6.93 20.04 18.84
CA LYS A 332 8.02 19.45 18.05
C LYS A 332 9.14 20.44 17.71
N THR A 333 8.88 21.75 17.78
CA THR A 333 9.88 22.82 17.58
C THR A 333 10.99 22.84 18.64
N ARG A 334 10.89 22.04 19.72
CA ARG A 334 11.95 21.90 20.74
C ARG A 334 12.88 20.70 20.57
N ARG A 335 12.66 19.81 19.60
CA ARG A 335 13.69 18.82 19.25
C ARG A 335 14.58 19.45 18.17
N PRO A 336 15.88 19.69 18.44
CA PRO A 336 16.79 20.07 17.37
C PRO A 336 16.64 19.02 16.27
N ALA A 337 16.49 19.49 15.03
CA ALA A 337 16.50 18.59 13.88
C ALA A 337 17.74 17.72 14.05
N ARG A 338 17.56 16.41 14.27
CA ARG A 338 18.68 15.48 14.15
C ARG A 338 19.24 15.78 12.77
N HIS A 339 20.44 16.35 12.72
CA HIS A 339 21.19 16.42 11.48
C HIS A 339 21.12 15.01 10.90
N PRO A 340 20.58 14.83 9.69
CA PRO A 340 20.73 13.55 9.02
C PRO A 340 22.22 13.48 8.69
N SER A 341 23.06 13.07 9.62
CA SER A 341 24.48 12.83 9.35
C SER A 341 24.59 11.49 8.61
N HIS A 342 24.00 11.45 7.42
CA HIS A 342 24.36 10.48 6.39
C HIS A 342 25.63 10.93 5.65
N THR A 343 26.17 12.10 5.99
CA THR A 343 27.41 12.66 5.47
C THR A 343 28.39 12.80 6.62
N ASP A 344 29.47 12.01 6.57
CA ASP A 344 30.63 12.11 7.46
C ASP A 344 31.59 13.21 6.96
N ARG A 345 32.84 13.24 7.41
CA ARG A 345 33.88 14.20 6.98
C ARG A 345 34.01 14.32 5.45
N ALA A 346 33.79 13.22 4.71
CA ALA A 346 33.81 13.19 3.25
C ALA A 346 32.69 12.28 2.73
N TRP A 347 32.06 12.68 1.63
CA TRP A 347 30.98 11.94 0.98
C TRP A 347 31.00 12.15 -0.54
N ILE A 348 30.34 11.25 -1.26
CA ILE A 348 30.11 11.37 -2.70
C ILE A 348 28.62 11.70 -2.92
N GLU A 349 28.33 12.72 -3.73
CA GLU A 349 26.97 13.03 -4.17
C GLU A 349 26.72 12.47 -5.56
N LEU A 350 25.69 11.63 -5.69
CA LEU A 350 25.32 10.98 -6.93
C LEU A 350 24.06 11.58 -7.52
N ASN A 351 24.17 12.14 -8.72
CA ASN A 351 23.01 12.62 -9.47
C ASN A 351 22.50 11.54 -10.44
N LEU A 352 21.49 10.78 -10.00
CA LEU A 352 20.85 9.76 -10.84
C LEU A 352 20.19 10.33 -12.11
N GLY A 353 19.84 11.62 -12.12
CA GLY A 353 19.34 12.29 -13.32
C GLY A 353 20.42 12.44 -14.41
N HIS A 354 21.68 12.66 -14.01
CA HIS A 354 22.80 12.66 -14.95
C HIS A 354 23.09 11.25 -15.46
N LEU A 355 23.00 10.22 -14.60
CA LEU A 355 23.09 8.84 -15.05
C LEU A 355 22.02 8.50 -16.09
N GLU A 356 20.76 8.86 -15.82
CA GLU A 356 19.64 8.67 -16.76
C GLU A 356 19.87 9.43 -18.08
N HIS A 357 20.39 10.66 -18.02
CA HIS A 357 20.78 11.41 -19.21
C HIS A 357 21.86 10.68 -20.02
N ASN A 358 22.94 10.24 -19.38
CA ASN A 358 24.06 9.55 -20.03
C ASN A 358 23.60 8.26 -20.71
N VAL A 359 22.78 7.45 -20.03
CA VAL A 359 22.21 6.23 -20.59
C VAL A 359 21.41 6.52 -21.85
N ARG A 360 20.54 7.54 -21.81
CA ARG A 360 19.78 7.94 -23.00
C ARG A 360 20.69 8.38 -24.12
N THR A 361 21.69 9.23 -23.85
CA THR A 361 22.63 9.70 -24.86
C THR A 361 23.36 8.54 -25.54
N LEU A 362 23.83 7.55 -24.77
CA LEU A 362 24.45 6.35 -25.33
C LEU A 362 23.45 5.53 -26.16
N GLN A 363 22.24 5.29 -25.65
CA GLN A 363 21.21 4.56 -26.40
C GLN A 363 20.83 5.23 -27.73
N HIS A 364 20.81 6.57 -27.79
CA HIS A 364 20.53 7.30 -29.04
C HIS A 364 21.69 7.24 -30.04
N ALA A 365 22.93 7.10 -29.56
CA ALA A 365 24.12 6.99 -30.42
C ALA A 365 24.36 5.55 -30.92
N MET A 366 23.78 4.55 -30.26
CA MET A 366 23.95 3.14 -30.60
C MET A 366 23.10 2.73 -31.83
N PRO A 367 23.58 1.79 -32.66
CA PRO A 367 22.76 1.17 -33.70
C PRO A 367 21.51 0.50 -33.10
N ALA A 368 20.39 0.52 -33.84
CA ALA A 368 19.12 -0.03 -33.36
C ALA A 368 19.15 -1.54 -33.01
N ALA A 369 20.09 -2.29 -33.60
CA ALA A 369 20.30 -3.71 -33.31
C ALA A 369 21.11 -3.97 -32.02
N CYS A 370 21.75 -2.95 -31.45
CA CYS A 370 22.60 -3.08 -30.27
C CYS A 370 21.82 -2.80 -28.98
N THR A 371 22.20 -3.49 -27.90
CA THR A 371 21.66 -3.25 -26.56
C THR A 371 22.76 -2.75 -25.63
N LEU A 372 22.45 -1.76 -24.79
CA LEU A 372 23.38 -1.24 -23.80
C LEU A 372 23.61 -2.26 -22.67
N MET A 373 24.86 -2.69 -22.49
CA MET A 373 25.32 -3.46 -21.33
C MET A 373 25.97 -2.51 -20.33
N ALA A 374 25.39 -2.37 -19.14
CA ALA A 374 25.95 -1.51 -18.10
C ALA A 374 27.01 -2.25 -17.28
N VAL A 375 28.26 -1.83 -17.44
CA VAL A 375 29.36 -2.34 -16.62
C VAL A 375 29.32 -1.66 -15.25
N VAL A 376 29.13 -2.43 -14.18
CA VAL A 376 28.98 -1.94 -12.79
C VAL A 376 29.94 -2.63 -11.82
N LYS A 377 31.10 -3.08 -12.33
CA LYS A 377 32.19 -3.63 -11.52
C LYS A 377 32.75 -2.62 -10.50
N THR A 378 33.38 -3.12 -9.45
CA THR A 378 34.07 -2.32 -8.42
C THR A 378 33.12 -1.30 -7.78
N GLU A 379 31.99 -1.78 -7.24
CA GLU A 379 30.94 -0.93 -6.67
C GLU A 379 30.43 0.14 -7.64
N ALA A 380 30.16 -0.24 -8.89
CA ALA A 380 29.84 0.67 -9.98
C ALA A 380 30.87 1.82 -10.12
N TYR A 381 32.15 1.46 -10.23
CA TYR A 381 33.26 2.40 -10.30
C TYR A 381 33.31 3.33 -9.07
N GLY A 382 33.01 2.81 -7.88
CA GLY A 382 32.97 3.57 -6.62
C GLY A 382 31.69 4.38 -6.37
N HIS A 383 30.70 4.33 -7.28
CA HIS A 383 29.44 5.05 -7.16
C HIS A 383 28.34 4.27 -6.41
N GLY A 384 28.64 3.08 -5.88
CA GLY A 384 27.70 2.21 -5.17
C GLY A 384 26.92 1.31 -6.14
N ALA A 385 27.18 0.00 -6.09
CA ALA A 385 26.57 -0.94 -7.02
C ALA A 385 25.04 -1.03 -6.89
N PHE A 386 24.52 -0.93 -5.66
CA PHE A 386 23.08 -1.02 -5.39
C PHE A 386 22.32 0.13 -6.07
N GLU A 387 22.66 1.38 -5.73
CA GLU A 387 21.98 2.58 -6.20
C GLU A 387 22.02 2.67 -7.74
N ILE A 388 23.17 2.38 -8.33
CA ILE A 388 23.39 2.47 -9.77
C ILE A 388 22.66 1.34 -10.50
N ALA A 389 22.89 0.07 -10.16
CA ALA A 389 22.30 -1.06 -10.88
C ALA A 389 20.78 -1.07 -10.79
N VAL A 390 20.21 -0.79 -9.61
CA VAL A 390 18.76 -0.69 -9.41
C VAL A 390 18.17 0.48 -10.20
N HIS A 391 18.85 1.63 -10.23
CA HIS A 391 18.36 2.77 -11.02
C HIS A 391 18.38 2.46 -12.52
N LEU A 392 19.47 1.87 -13.02
CA LEU A 392 19.63 1.46 -14.42
C LEU A 392 18.55 0.46 -14.84
N GLU A 393 18.25 -0.54 -14.01
CA GLU A 393 17.18 -1.50 -14.30
C GLU A 393 15.80 -0.81 -14.33
N LYS A 394 15.55 0.11 -13.40
CA LYS A 394 14.30 0.91 -13.36
C LYS A 394 14.10 1.79 -14.58
N ILE A 395 15.15 2.21 -15.26
CA ILE A 395 15.07 2.98 -16.51
C ILE A 395 15.14 2.09 -17.77
N GLY A 396 15.20 0.76 -17.60
CA GLY A 396 15.05 -0.21 -18.69
C GLY A 396 16.34 -0.84 -19.18
N VAL A 397 17.48 -0.63 -18.52
CA VAL A 397 18.72 -1.38 -18.83
C VAL A 397 18.54 -2.83 -18.36
N LYS A 398 18.75 -3.78 -19.28
CA LYS A 398 18.50 -5.21 -19.03
C LYS A 398 19.74 -6.08 -18.97
N VAL A 399 20.90 -5.56 -19.36
CA VAL A 399 22.15 -6.32 -19.42
C VAL A 399 23.19 -5.59 -18.59
N PHE A 400 23.87 -6.31 -17.72
CA PHE A 400 24.86 -5.81 -16.79
C PHE A 400 26.15 -6.61 -16.91
N ALA A 401 27.27 -6.00 -16.53
CA ALA A 401 28.53 -6.70 -16.40
C ALA A 401 29.23 -6.35 -15.09
N VAL A 402 29.87 -7.35 -14.48
CA VAL A 402 30.63 -7.27 -13.22
C VAL A 402 31.99 -7.92 -13.39
N ALA A 403 32.95 -7.64 -12.50
CA ALA A 403 34.26 -8.26 -12.56
C ALA A 403 34.27 -9.67 -11.96
N THR A 404 33.50 -9.89 -10.89
CA THR A 404 33.56 -11.14 -10.11
C THR A 404 32.18 -11.75 -9.87
N ILE A 405 32.14 -13.05 -9.58
CA ILE A 405 30.92 -13.75 -9.17
C ILE A 405 30.28 -13.09 -7.94
N ASP A 406 31.06 -12.62 -6.96
CA ASP A 406 30.52 -12.01 -5.74
C ASP A 406 29.80 -10.70 -6.02
N GLU A 407 30.29 -9.91 -6.98
CA GLU A 407 29.56 -8.73 -7.48
C GLU A 407 28.24 -9.13 -8.15
N GLY A 408 28.25 -10.18 -8.97
CA GLY A 408 27.03 -10.68 -9.63
C GLY A 408 25.99 -11.18 -8.62
N ILE A 409 26.42 -11.94 -7.62
CA ILE A 409 25.59 -12.39 -6.50
C ILE A 409 25.03 -11.19 -5.73
N ARG A 410 25.83 -10.13 -5.49
CA ARG A 410 25.35 -8.91 -4.84
C ARG A 410 24.23 -8.25 -5.65
N LEU A 411 24.40 -8.08 -6.96
CA LEU A 411 23.36 -7.53 -7.85
C LEU A 411 22.06 -8.37 -7.79
N ARG A 412 22.16 -9.70 -7.79
CA ARG A 412 21.00 -10.59 -7.62
C ARG A 412 20.32 -10.40 -6.28
N LYS A 413 21.09 -10.30 -5.19
CA LYS A 413 20.57 -9.98 -3.85
C LYS A 413 19.94 -8.58 -3.76
N TYR A 414 20.36 -7.66 -4.62
CA TYR A 414 19.74 -6.34 -4.79
C TYR A 414 18.43 -6.38 -5.58
N GLY A 415 18.05 -7.53 -6.13
CA GLY A 415 16.81 -7.71 -6.89
C GLY A 415 16.94 -7.41 -8.38
N VAL A 416 18.16 -7.24 -8.90
CA VAL A 416 18.41 -7.09 -10.34
C VAL A 416 18.08 -8.41 -11.04
N GLN A 417 17.21 -8.35 -12.03
CA GLN A 417 16.73 -9.48 -12.83
C GLN A 417 17.30 -9.51 -14.25
N GLY A 418 17.89 -8.41 -14.72
CA GLY A 418 18.60 -8.37 -16.00
C GLY A 418 19.71 -9.41 -16.11
N GLU A 419 20.16 -9.70 -17.32
CA GLU A 419 21.30 -10.58 -17.57
C GLU A 419 22.56 -9.98 -16.93
N ILE A 420 23.39 -10.81 -16.28
CA ILE A 420 24.63 -10.37 -15.64
C ILE A 420 25.79 -11.20 -16.16
N LEU A 421 26.71 -10.56 -16.86
CA LEU A 421 27.97 -11.15 -17.32
C LEU A 421 29.08 -10.93 -16.29
N ILE A 422 29.75 -12.01 -15.88
CA ILE A 422 31.00 -11.94 -15.15
C ILE A 422 32.13 -11.86 -16.18
N LEU A 423 32.85 -10.74 -16.18
CA LEU A 423 33.96 -10.47 -17.09
C LEU A 423 35.23 -11.25 -16.72
N GLY A 424 35.43 -11.51 -15.41
CA GLY A 424 36.58 -12.23 -14.89
C GLY A 424 36.39 -13.74 -14.80
N TYR A 425 37.43 -14.43 -14.36
CA TYR A 425 37.42 -15.86 -14.03
C TYR A 425 36.57 -16.14 -12.77
N THR A 426 35.84 -17.26 -12.79
CA THR A 426 35.17 -17.82 -11.61
C THR A 426 35.71 -19.22 -11.34
N ASP A 427 36.08 -19.51 -10.10
CA ASP A 427 36.54 -20.85 -9.73
C ASP A 427 35.49 -21.94 -9.99
N ILE A 428 35.91 -23.09 -10.54
CA ILE A 428 35.03 -24.21 -10.90
C ILE A 428 34.23 -24.74 -9.70
N HIS A 429 34.77 -24.66 -8.48
CA HIS A 429 34.07 -25.07 -7.27
C HIS A 429 32.85 -24.19 -6.96
N ARG A 430 32.76 -23.01 -7.58
CA ARG A 430 31.62 -22.07 -7.47
C ARG A 430 30.64 -22.18 -8.63
N ALA A 431 30.79 -23.14 -9.55
CA ALA A 431 29.89 -23.31 -10.69
C ALA A 431 28.41 -23.44 -10.28
N GLY A 432 28.13 -24.11 -9.16
CA GLY A 432 26.79 -24.21 -8.59
C GLY A 432 26.15 -22.85 -8.24
N GLU A 433 26.96 -21.85 -7.87
CA GLU A 433 26.50 -20.49 -7.61
C GLU A 433 26.12 -19.76 -8.90
N LEU A 434 26.85 -19.98 -10.00
CA LEU A 434 26.51 -19.39 -11.31
C LEU A 434 25.08 -19.80 -11.73
N LYS A 435 24.76 -21.09 -11.63
CA LYS A 435 23.42 -21.61 -11.91
C LYS A 435 22.39 -21.11 -10.92
N LYS A 436 22.71 -21.14 -9.62
CA LYS A 436 21.79 -20.70 -8.55
C LYS A 436 21.40 -19.23 -8.68
N PHE A 437 22.33 -18.38 -9.09
CA PHE A 437 22.14 -16.94 -9.22
C PHE A 437 21.94 -16.47 -10.66
N ASP A 438 21.82 -17.39 -11.63
CA ASP A 438 21.60 -17.08 -13.04
C ASP A 438 22.60 -16.05 -13.58
N LEU A 439 23.89 -16.37 -13.46
CA LEU A 439 25.02 -15.52 -13.86
C LEU A 439 25.71 -16.11 -15.10
N MET A 440 25.95 -15.27 -16.11
CA MET A 440 26.70 -15.64 -17.31
C MET A 440 28.19 -15.55 -17.02
N GLN A 441 28.94 -16.62 -17.32
CA GLN A 441 30.37 -16.69 -17.10
C GLN A 441 31.14 -16.50 -18.41
N THR A 442 32.14 -15.62 -18.41
CA THR A 442 33.13 -15.55 -19.49
C THR A 442 34.02 -16.79 -19.45
N LEU A 443 34.09 -17.53 -20.56
CA LEU A 443 34.97 -18.69 -20.68
C LEU A 443 36.38 -18.22 -21.08
N VAL A 444 37.39 -18.63 -20.31
CA VAL A 444 38.78 -18.19 -20.52
C VAL A 444 39.55 -19.12 -21.47
N ASP A 445 39.22 -20.41 -21.48
CA ASP A 445 39.76 -21.42 -22.40
C ASP A 445 38.82 -22.65 -22.48
N TYR A 446 39.20 -23.63 -23.31
CA TYR A 446 38.43 -24.85 -23.53
C TYR A 446 38.39 -25.77 -22.30
N GLU A 447 39.51 -25.94 -21.59
CA GLU A 447 39.60 -26.86 -20.44
C GLU A 447 38.73 -26.36 -19.28
N TYR A 448 38.71 -25.04 -19.06
CA TYR A 448 37.83 -24.37 -18.14
C TYR A 448 36.36 -24.55 -18.52
N ALA A 449 36.02 -24.37 -19.80
CA ALA A 449 34.64 -24.57 -20.28
C ALA A 449 34.15 -26.01 -20.05
N VAL A 450 34.98 -27.01 -20.33
CA VAL A 450 34.67 -28.42 -20.06
C VAL A 450 34.49 -28.65 -18.56
N SER A 451 35.35 -28.07 -17.73
CA SER A 451 35.29 -28.21 -16.27
C SER A 451 34.04 -27.55 -15.67
N LEU A 452 33.60 -26.42 -16.21
CA LEU A 452 32.41 -25.70 -15.77
C LEU A 452 31.09 -26.41 -16.17
N ASN A 453 31.14 -27.23 -17.23
CA ASN A 453 29.99 -27.95 -17.76
C ASN A 453 29.72 -29.30 -17.05
N ARG A 454 30.66 -29.76 -16.22
CA ARG A 454 30.49 -30.96 -15.37
C ARG A 454 29.65 -30.62 -14.15
#